data_AF-A0A314Z099-F1
#
_entry.id   AF-A0A314Z099-F1
#
_cell.length_a   1.000
_cell.length_b   1.000
_cell.length_c   1.000
_cell.angle_alpha   90.00
_cell.angle_beta   90.00
_cell.angle_gamma   90.00
#
_symmetry.space_group_name_H-M   'P 1'
#
loop_
_entity.id
_entity.type
_entity.pdbx_description
1 polymer ?
#
loop_
_entity_poly.entity_id
_entity_poly.type
_entity_poly.pdbx_seq_one_letter_code
_entity_poly.pdbx_strand_id
1 'polypeptide(L)'
;MRGKTVMFVGDSLGRNQWESLVCLIYSAAPQTQTQMVKGDPLSTFSFLDYGVTIQFYRAPYLVDIDMMQGKRVLRLEDISENSKAWQNADVLSFNTGHWWSHNGGLQG
;
A
#
# COMPACT_ATOMS: atom_id res chain seq x y z
N MET A 1 0.46 18.13 6.69
CA MET A 1 0.18 16.70 6.93
C MET A 1 -0.66 16.41 8.17
N ARG A 2 -0.76 17.29 9.19
CA ARG A 2 -1.64 17.04 10.36
C ARG A 2 -3.05 16.64 9.93
N GLY A 3 -3.57 15.56 10.49
CA GLY A 3 -4.91 15.03 10.17
C GLY A 3 -5.04 14.37 8.78
N LYS A 4 -3.92 14.04 8.12
CA LYS A 4 -3.91 13.50 6.74
C LYS A 4 -3.48 12.05 6.67
N THR A 5 -4.02 11.36 5.67
CA THR A 5 -3.68 9.98 5.32
C THR A 5 -2.84 9.94 4.05
N VAL A 6 -1.63 9.37 4.16
CA VAL A 6 -0.75 9.04 3.03
C VAL A 6 -0.89 7.54 2.77
N MET A 7 -1.14 7.14 1.52
CA MET A 7 -1.23 5.73 1.15
C MET A 7 -0.25 5.39 0.03
N PHE A 8 0.58 4.39 0.31
CA PHE A 8 1.38 3.69 -0.68
C PHE A 8 0.54 2.53 -1.23
N VAL A 9 0.46 2.42 -2.55
CA VAL A 9 -0.30 1.37 -3.23
C VAL A 9 0.62 0.69 -4.23
N GLY A 10 0.81 -0.62 -4.09
CA GLY A 10 1.65 -1.32 -5.07
C GLY A 10 2.27 -2.62 -4.58
N ASP A 11 3.51 -2.83 -5.00
CA ASP A 11 4.29 -4.03 -4.73
C ASP A 11 5.24 -3.89 -3.52
N SER A 12 6.15 -4.85 -3.36
CA SER A 12 7.10 -4.90 -2.25
C SER A 12 8.04 -3.68 -2.21
N LEU A 13 8.31 -3.03 -3.34
CA LEU A 13 9.12 -1.81 -3.36
C LEU A 13 8.34 -0.62 -2.75
N GLY A 14 7.05 -0.52 -3.02
CA GLY A 14 6.17 0.46 -2.38
C GLY A 14 6.06 0.24 -0.87
N ARG A 15 6.03 -1.02 -0.42
CA ARG A 15 6.12 -1.36 1.02
C ARG A 15 7.42 -0.86 1.65
N ASN A 16 8.56 -1.06 0.98
CA ASN A 16 9.85 -0.59 1.48
C ASN A 16 9.90 0.94 1.57
N GLN A 17 9.31 1.65 0.61
CA GLN A 17 9.19 3.12 0.67
C GLN A 17 8.28 3.59 1.82
N TRP A 18 7.16 2.89 2.04
CA TRP A 18 6.28 3.12 3.19
C TRP A 18 7.03 2.97 4.52
N GLU A 19 7.76 1.87 4.72
CA GLU A 19 8.59 1.64 5.92
C GLU A 19 9.66 2.73 6.09
N SER A 20 10.33 3.10 5.00
CA SER A 20 11.34 4.17 4.99
C SER A 20 10.75 5.52 5.44
N LEU A 21 9.58 5.91 4.94
CA LEU A 21 8.93 7.16 5.33
C LEU A 21 8.47 7.14 6.80
N VAL A 22 7.95 6.01 7.27
CA VAL A 22 7.60 5.83 8.69
C VAL A 22 8.83 6.07 9.57
N CYS A 23 9.96 5.43 9.26
CA CYS A 23 11.20 5.61 10.01
C CYS A 23 11.72 7.05 9.95
N LEU A 24 11.65 7.69 8.78
CA LEU A 24 12.08 9.09 8.62
C LEU A 24 11.30 10.03 9.55
N ILE A 25 9.97 9.91 9.56
CA ILE A 25 9.13 10.77 10.41
C ILE A 25 9.32 10.44 11.89
N TYR A 26 9.39 9.15 12.25
CA TYR A 26 9.64 8.72 13.62
C TYR A 26 10.98 9.26 14.15
N SER A 27 12.03 9.28 13.32
CA SER A 27 13.34 9.82 13.71
C SER A 27 13.32 11.32 14.05
N ALA A 28 12.42 12.08 13.39
CA ALA A 28 12.26 13.52 13.64
C ALA A 28 11.37 13.81 14.87
N ALA A 29 10.54 12.86 15.29
CA ALA A 29 9.62 13.00 16.41
C ALA A 29 9.55 11.71 17.27
N PRO A 30 10.64 11.27 17.91
CA PRO A 30 10.74 9.95 18.52
C PRO A 30 9.86 9.73 19.76
N GLN A 31 9.38 10.81 20.38
CA GLN A 31 8.52 10.76 21.57
C GLN A 31 7.03 10.74 21.23
N THR A 32 6.67 10.77 19.94
CA THR A 32 5.27 10.80 19.54
C THR A 32 4.58 9.47 19.80
N GLN A 33 3.31 9.52 20.20
CA GLN A 33 2.53 8.30 20.38
C GLN A 33 2.20 7.69 19.02
N THR A 34 2.53 6.41 18.84
CA THR A 34 2.34 5.70 17.57
C THR A 34 1.48 4.44 17.71
N GLN A 35 0.76 4.07 16.66
CA GLN A 35 0.03 2.82 16.56
C GLN A 35 0.34 2.14 15.22
N MET A 36 0.51 0.82 15.22
CA MET A 36 0.69 0.02 14.01
C MET A 36 -0.35 -1.11 13.97
N VAL A 37 -1.04 -1.23 12.84
CA VAL A 37 -1.92 -2.35 12.51
C VAL A 37 -1.39 -2.98 11.24
N LYS A 38 -0.86 -4.20 11.35
CA LYS A 38 -0.38 -4.97 10.20
C LYS A 38 -1.51 -5.86 9.66
N GLY A 39 -1.62 -5.90 8.35
CA GLY A 39 -2.59 -6.71 7.64
C GLY A 39 -2.22 -6.88 6.17
N ASP A 40 -2.88 -7.84 5.53
CA ASP A 40 -2.83 -8.08 4.10
C ASP A 40 -4.28 -8.04 3.60
N PRO A 41 -4.64 -7.16 2.65
CA PRO A 41 -3.75 -6.32 1.83
C PRO A 41 -3.33 -4.98 2.46
N LEU A 42 -3.92 -4.55 3.58
CA LEU A 42 -3.72 -3.22 4.15
C LEU A 42 -2.91 -3.25 5.46
N SER A 43 -1.83 -2.48 5.50
CA SER A 43 -1.07 -2.15 6.71
C SER A 43 -1.12 -0.66 7.00
N THR A 44 -1.27 -0.28 8.27
CA THR A 44 -1.46 1.11 8.71
C THR A 44 -0.51 1.47 9.85
N PHE A 45 0.14 2.62 9.75
CA PHE A 45 0.94 3.23 10.83
C PHE A 45 0.44 4.64 11.12
N SER A 46 0.15 4.95 12.37
CA SER A 46 -0.43 6.22 12.78
C SER A 46 0.45 6.95 13.79
N PHE A 47 0.71 8.23 13.56
CA PHE A 47 1.31 9.17 14.50
C PHE A 47 0.17 9.94 15.19
N LEU A 48 -0.22 9.50 16.38
CA LEU A 48 -1.49 9.88 17.03
C LEU A 48 -1.53 11.38 17.40
N ASP A 49 -0.42 11.94 17.91
CA ASP A 49 -0.33 13.36 18.28
C ASP A 49 -0.53 14.31 17.09
N TYR A 50 -0.32 13.80 15.88
CA TYR A 50 -0.44 14.54 14.64
C TYR A 50 -1.69 14.16 13.83
N GLY A 51 -2.40 13.10 14.21
CA GLY A 51 -3.45 12.49 13.39
C GLY A 51 -2.95 12.15 11.98
N VAL A 52 -1.66 11.83 11.82
CA VAL A 52 -1.08 11.45 10.52
C VAL A 52 -1.11 9.95 10.41
N THR A 53 -1.65 9.44 9.32
CA THR A 53 -1.70 8.01 9.02
C THR A 53 -0.89 7.74 7.76
N ILE A 54 -0.03 6.73 7.79
CA ILE A 54 0.74 6.26 6.64
C ILE A 54 0.38 4.79 6.40
N GLN A 55 -0.18 4.50 5.24
CA GLN A 55 -0.73 3.20 4.90
C GLN A 55 0.04 2.57 3.74
N PHE A 56 0.07 1.24 3.72
CA PHE A 56 0.48 0.46 2.57
C PHE A 56 -0.64 -0.51 2.19
N TYR A 57 -1.11 -0.42 0.95
CA TYR A 57 -2.06 -1.34 0.35
C TYR A 57 -1.36 -2.19 -0.74
N ARG A 58 -1.36 -3.50 -0.55
CA ARG A 58 -0.74 -4.44 -1.49
C ARG A 58 -1.64 -4.61 -2.73
N ALA A 59 -1.21 -4.04 -3.84
CA ALA A 59 -1.83 -4.20 -5.16
C ALA A 59 -0.70 -4.32 -6.20
N PRO A 60 -0.05 -5.50 -6.32
CA PRO A 60 1.21 -5.62 -7.05
C PRO A 60 1.14 -5.19 -8.53
N TYR A 61 -0.01 -5.39 -9.16
CA TYR A 61 -0.28 -5.01 -10.55
C TYR A 61 -1.24 -3.81 -10.67
N LEU A 62 -1.67 -3.23 -9.55
CA LEU A 62 -2.71 -2.18 -9.42
C LEU A 62 -4.12 -2.59 -9.90
N VAL A 63 -4.20 -3.31 -11.00
CA VAL A 63 -5.43 -3.85 -11.58
C VAL A 63 -6.03 -4.98 -10.76
N ASP A 64 -7.31 -5.20 -10.96
CA ASP A 64 -8.06 -6.28 -10.34
C ASP A 64 -7.59 -7.64 -10.89
N ILE A 65 -7.65 -8.66 -10.03
CA ILE A 65 -7.18 -10.01 -10.34
C ILE A 65 -8.33 -10.98 -10.17
N ASP A 66 -8.69 -11.65 -11.26
CA ASP A 66 -9.71 -12.69 -11.28
C ASP A 66 -9.11 -14.09 -11.15
N MET A 67 -9.96 -15.03 -10.72
CA MET A 67 -9.67 -16.46 -10.77
C MET A 67 -10.49 -17.10 -11.89
N MET A 68 -9.84 -17.43 -13.01
CA MET A 68 -10.46 -18.14 -14.13
C MET A 68 -9.85 -19.53 -14.25
N GLN A 69 -10.68 -20.57 -14.10
CA GLN A 69 -10.25 -21.97 -14.19
C GLN A 69 -9.03 -22.31 -13.30
N GLY A 70 -8.99 -21.73 -12.09
CA GLY A 70 -7.89 -21.93 -11.14
C GLY A 70 -6.61 -21.13 -11.45
N LYS A 71 -6.61 -20.28 -12.48
CA LYS A 71 -5.50 -19.39 -12.82
C LYS A 71 -5.86 -17.95 -12.49
N ARG A 72 -4.87 -17.21 -11.98
CA ARG A 72 -4.99 -15.76 -11.75
C ARG A 72 -4.88 -15.03 -13.09
N VAL A 73 -5.82 -14.13 -13.35
CA VAL A 73 -5.89 -13.33 -14.58
C VAL A 73 -5.94 -11.86 -14.21
N LEU A 74 -5.02 -11.07 -14.75
CA LEU A 74 -5.00 -9.62 -14.57
C LEU A 74 -6.06 -8.98 -15.47
N ARG A 75 -6.96 -8.19 -14.90
CA ARG A 75 -7.96 -7.42 -15.64
C ARG A 75 -7.37 -6.05 -16.00
N LEU A 76 -6.59 -5.98 -17.07
CA LEU A 76 -5.80 -4.78 -17.40
C LEU A 76 -6.60 -3.48 -17.52
N GLU A 77 -7.90 -3.57 -17.79
CA GLU A 77 -8.81 -2.44 -17.94
C GLU A 77 -9.67 -2.15 -16.69
N ASP A 78 -9.43 -2.85 -15.57
CA ASP A 78 -10.27 -2.74 -14.36
C ASP A 78 -9.44 -2.57 -13.08
N ILE A 79 -9.81 -1.55 -12.30
CA ILE A 79 -9.29 -1.25 -10.97
C ILE A 79 -10.44 -1.05 -9.96
N SER A 80 -11.67 -1.38 -10.34
CA SER A 80 -12.87 -0.99 -9.60
C SER A 80 -12.88 -1.58 -8.18
N GLU A 81 -12.40 -2.80 -8.00
CA GLU A 81 -12.32 -3.43 -6.67
C GLU A 81 -11.16 -2.86 -5.85
N ASN A 82 -9.95 -2.83 -6.40
CA ASN A 82 -8.78 -2.28 -5.70
C ASN A 82 -8.96 -0.79 -5.36
N SER A 83 -9.58 -0.01 -6.24
CA SER A 83 -9.72 1.44 -6.07
C SER A 83 -10.47 1.83 -4.80
N LYS A 84 -11.41 0.99 -4.34
CA LYS A 84 -12.16 1.20 -3.09
C LYS A 84 -11.26 1.40 -1.88
N ALA A 85 -10.07 0.80 -1.88
CA ALA A 85 -9.13 0.92 -0.78
C ALA A 85 -8.55 2.33 -0.62
N TRP A 86 -8.39 3.08 -1.71
CA TRP A 86 -7.60 4.32 -1.72
C TRP A 86 -8.41 5.60 -2.01
N GLN A 87 -9.74 5.51 -2.13
CA GLN A 87 -10.61 6.66 -2.42
C GLN A 87 -10.52 7.78 -1.39
N ASN A 88 -10.23 7.44 -0.13
CA ASN A 88 -10.23 8.39 0.99
C ASN A 88 -8.83 8.84 1.42
N ALA A 89 -7.78 8.46 0.69
CA ALA A 89 -6.43 8.93 0.99
C ALA A 89 -6.26 10.39 0.55
N ASP A 90 -5.57 11.20 1.36
CA ASP A 90 -5.25 12.58 1.01
C ASP A 90 -4.03 12.68 0.07
N VAL A 91 -3.11 11.72 0.19
CA VAL A 91 -1.91 11.61 -0.66
C VAL A 91 -1.75 10.16 -1.09
N LEU A 92 -1.56 9.96 -2.40
CA LEU A 92 -1.36 8.64 -3.00
C LEU A 92 0.03 8.53 -3.63
N SER A 93 0.68 7.41 -3.36
CA SER A 93 1.96 7.02 -3.97
C SER A 93 1.82 5.62 -4.57
N PHE A 94 1.63 5.56 -5.88
CA PHE A 94 1.51 4.31 -6.61
C PHE A 94 2.88 3.79 -7.05
N ASN A 95 3.06 2.47 -7.00
CA ASN A 95 4.20 1.80 -7.62
C ASN A 95 3.78 0.46 -8.20
N THR A 96 4.38 0.07 -9.32
CA THR A 96 4.23 -1.28 -9.87
C THR A 96 5.38 -1.57 -10.82
N GLY A 97 5.96 -2.76 -10.76
CA GLY A 97 7.05 -3.14 -11.65
C GLY A 97 7.62 -4.52 -11.36
N HIS A 98 7.87 -4.83 -10.09
CA HIS A 98 8.66 -6.01 -9.71
C HIS A 98 8.04 -7.33 -10.20
N TRP A 99 6.70 -7.42 -10.22
CA TRP A 99 6.00 -8.66 -10.56
C TRP A 99 5.67 -8.82 -12.04
N TRP A 100 5.80 -7.78 -12.86
CA TRP A 100 5.45 -7.85 -14.29
C TRP A 100 6.36 -8.79 -15.09
N SER A 101 7.59 -9.02 -14.63
CA SER A 101 8.52 -9.97 -15.24
C SER A 101 8.41 -11.40 -14.69
N HIS A 102 7.58 -11.62 -13.66
CA HIS A 102 7.45 -12.93 -13.04
C HIS A 102 6.43 -13.81 -13.78
N ASN A 103 6.75 -15.09 -13.90
CA ASN A 103 5.92 -16.09 -14.57
C ASN A 103 5.67 -17.30 -13.66
N GLY A 104 4.53 -17.98 -13.86
CA GLY A 104 4.19 -19.20 -13.13
C GLY A 104 4.02 -18.98 -11.62
N GLY A 105 4.58 -19.88 -10.80
CA GLY A 105 4.46 -19.83 -9.33
C GLY A 105 5.14 -18.64 -8.65
N LEU A 106 5.84 -17.80 -9.42
CA LEU A 106 6.46 -16.56 -8.95
C LEU A 106 5.55 -15.33 -9.14
N GLN A 107 4.34 -15.48 -9.69
CA GLN A 107 3.39 -14.36 -9.82
C GLN A 107 2.73 -14.05 -8.47
N GLY A 108 3.00 -12.86 -7.94
CA GLY A 108 2.64 -12.43 -6.59
C GLY A 108 1.28 -11.80 -6.44
#